data_AF-A0A3E5ECN5-F1
#
_entry.id   AF-A0A3E5ECN5-F1
#
_cell.length_a   1.000
_cell.length_b   1.000
_cell.length_c   1.000
_cell.angle_alpha   90.00
_cell.angle_beta   90.00
_cell.angle_gamma   90.00
#
_symmetry.space_group_name_H-M   'P 1'
#
loop_
_entity.id
_entity.type
_entity.pdbx_description
1 polymer ?
#
loop_
_entity_poly.entity_id
_entity_poly.type
_entity_poly.pdbx_seq_one_letter_code
_entity_poly.pdbx_strand_id
1 'polypeptide(L)'
;MPENEICYLSELVERNLDEILLQTEISLKNYVGLTPEEANRTINLAMSHIIGRNSVRQQEQPQSIRITTDSNPDYTLAEIPLC
;
A
#
# COMPACT_ATOMS: atom_id res chain seq x y z
N MET A 1 -6.07 5.67 -21.84
CA MET A 1 -6.78 4.38 -21.86
C MET A 1 -8.22 4.68 -21.45
N PRO A 2 -9.24 4.34 -22.26
CA PRO A 2 -10.64 4.59 -21.92
C PRO A 2 -11.05 3.84 -20.66
N GLU A 3 -11.89 4.46 -19.82
CA GLU A 3 -12.31 3.93 -18.51
C GLU A 3 -12.88 2.51 -18.59
N ASN A 4 -13.60 2.18 -19.67
CA ASN A 4 -14.19 0.87 -19.88
C ASN A 4 -13.13 -0.26 -20.03
N GLU A 5 -11.98 0.03 -20.63
CA GLU A 5 -10.87 -0.93 -20.70
C GLU A 5 -10.23 -1.12 -19.33
N ILE A 6 -10.16 -0.06 -18.51
CA ILE A 6 -9.60 -0.12 -17.15
C ILE A 6 -10.48 -0.99 -16.25
N CYS A 7 -11.80 -0.84 -16.33
CA CYS A 7 -12.74 -1.68 -15.60
C CYS A 7 -12.60 -3.16 -15.97
N TYR A 8 -12.54 -3.48 -17.27
CA TYR A 8 -12.36 -4.85 -17.72
C TYR A 8 -11.04 -5.47 -17.23
N LEU A 9 -9.94 -4.72 -17.30
CA LEU A 9 -8.66 -5.19 -16.77
C LEU A 9 -8.68 -5.32 -15.25
N SER A 10 -9.41 -4.46 -14.52
CA SER A 10 -9.59 -4.58 -13.08
C SER A 10 -10.29 -5.89 -12.71
N GLU A 11 -11.41 -6.21 -13.38
CA GLU A 11 -12.15 -7.45 -13.14
C GLU A 11 -11.30 -8.69 -13.42
N LEU A 12 -10.46 -8.65 -14.46
CA LEU A 12 -9.55 -9.74 -14.78
C LEU A 12 -8.48 -9.94 -13.69
N VAL A 13 -7.94 -8.85 -13.16
CA VAL A 13 -6.97 -8.87 -12.06
C VAL A 13 -7.62 -9.37 -10.77
N GLU A 14 -8.84 -8.92 -10.45
CA GLU A 14 -9.58 -9.35 -9.26
C GLU A 14 -9.78 -10.87 -9.27
N ARG A 15 -10.27 -11.44 -10.39
CA ARG A 15 -10.44 -12.89 -10.53
C ARG A 15 -9.14 -13.68 -10.38
N ASN A 16 -8.04 -13.15 -10.93
CA ASN A 16 -6.73 -13.80 -10.81
C ASN A 16 -6.25 -13.80 -9.34
N LEU A 17 -6.42 -12.66 -8.65
CA LEU A 17 -6.07 -12.55 -7.23
C LEU A 17 -6.90 -13.51 -6.38
N ASP A 18 -8.21 -13.63 -6.61
CA ASP A 18 -9.06 -14.58 -5.90
C ASP A 18 -8.57 -16.04 -6.03
N GLU A 19 -8.16 -16.44 -7.24
CA GLU A 19 -7.61 -17.78 -7.47
C GLU A 19 -6.29 -18.00 -6.71
N ILE A 20 -5.38 -17.03 -6.73
CA ILE A 20 -4.11 -17.09 -6.01
C ILE A 20 -4.35 -17.16 -4.49
N LEU A 21 -5.29 -16.37 -3.97
CA LEU A 21 -5.62 -16.34 -2.54
C LEU A 21 -6.19 -17.70 -2.09
N LEU A 22 -7.08 -18.29 -2.90
CA LEU A 22 -7.63 -19.62 -2.62
C LEU A 22 -6.54 -20.70 -2.61
N GLN A 23 -5.66 -20.72 -3.60
CA GLN A 23 -4.54 -21.67 -3.66
C GLN A 23 -3.58 -21.49 -2.47
N THR A 24 -3.38 -20.24 -2.05
CA THR A 24 -2.55 -19.91 -0.88
C THR A 24 -3.20 -20.44 0.40
N GLU A 25 -4.51 -20.27 0.59
CA GLU A 25 -5.23 -20.80 1.76
C GLU A 25 -5.12 -22.33 1.83
N ILE A 26 -5.35 -23.01 0.69
CA ILE A 26 -5.21 -24.46 0.57
C ILE A 26 -3.78 -24.89 0.93
N SER A 27 -2.77 -24.17 0.45
CA SER A 27 -1.37 -24.48 0.72
C SER A 27 -1.00 -24.29 2.19
N LEU A 28 -1.47 -23.22 2.82
CA LEU A 28 -1.27 -22.96 4.25
C LEU A 28 -1.91 -24.04 5.12
N LYS A 29 -3.10 -24.50 4.76
CA LYS A 29 -3.77 -25.60 5.48
C LYS A 29 -3.07 -26.93 5.28
N ASN A 30 -2.71 -27.27 4.05
CA ASN A 30 -2.24 -28.61 3.71
C ASN A 30 -0.75 -28.83 3.94
N TYR A 31 0.09 -27.81 3.72
CA TYR A 31 1.56 -27.96 3.80
C TYR A 31 2.15 -27.35 5.06
N VAL A 32 1.54 -26.30 5.59
CA VAL A 32 1.99 -25.66 6.85
C VAL A 32 1.20 -26.20 8.05
N GLY A 33 0.00 -26.75 7.82
CA GLY A 33 -0.84 -27.33 8.88
C GLY A 33 -1.64 -26.29 9.66
N LEU A 34 -1.86 -25.09 9.10
CA LEU A 34 -2.66 -24.05 9.74
C LEU A 34 -4.14 -24.43 9.79
N THR A 35 -4.84 -24.01 10.83
CA THR A 35 -6.30 -24.02 10.83
C THR A 35 -6.86 -23.05 9.78
N PRO A 36 -8.10 -23.22 9.31
CA PRO A 36 -8.72 -22.28 8.36
C PRO A 36 -8.68 -20.82 8.84
N GLU A 37 -8.87 -20.61 10.14
CA GLU A 37 -8.88 -19.28 10.73
C GLU A 37 -7.49 -18.64 10.77
N GLU A 38 -6.46 -19.42 11.10
CA GLU A 38 -5.06 -18.97 11.03
C GLU A 38 -4.60 -18.68 9.61
N ALA A 39 -4.97 -19.52 8.65
CA ALA A 39 -4.68 -19.30 7.23
C ALA A 39 -5.32 -18.00 6.73
N ASN A 40 -6.61 -17.80 7.00
CA ASN A 40 -7.33 -16.59 6.64
C ASN A 40 -6.72 -15.33 7.31
N ARG A 41 -6.38 -15.41 8.60
CA ARG A 41 -5.73 -14.30 9.32
C ARG A 41 -4.37 -13.95 8.71
N THR A 42 -3.59 -14.96 8.34
CA THR A 42 -2.27 -14.79 7.71
C THR A 42 -2.40 -14.11 6.35
N ILE A 43 -3.34 -14.57 5.52
CA ILE A 43 -3.63 -13.98 4.21
C ILE A 43 -4.06 -12.52 4.35
N ASN A 44 -5.02 -12.23 5.23
CA ASN A 44 -5.51 -10.86 5.44
C ASN A 44 -4.42 -9.91 5.94
N LEU A 45 -3.54 -10.38 6.83
CA LEU A 45 -2.40 -9.62 7.30
C LEU A 45 -1.42 -9.31 6.15
N ALA A 46 -1.11 -10.31 5.32
CA ALA A 46 -0.25 -10.12 4.15
C ALA A 46 -0.85 -9.15 3.15
N MET A 47 -2.15 -9.27 2.84
CA MET A 47 -2.86 -8.36 1.95
C MET A 47 -2.87 -6.93 2.48
N SER A 48 -3.12 -6.72 3.77
CA SER A 48 -3.03 -5.40 4.41
C SER A 48 -1.65 -4.78 4.25
N HIS A 49 -0.58 -5.56 4.42
CA HIS A 49 0.78 -5.08 4.19
C HIS A 49 1.06 -4.75 2.72
N ILE A 50 0.59 -5.56 1.77
CA ILE A 50 0.77 -5.31 0.33
C ILE A 50 0.03 -4.03 -0.08
N ILE A 51 -1.24 -3.90 0.32
CA ILE A 51 -2.05 -2.70 0.05
C ILE A 51 -1.40 -1.48 0.71
N GLY A 52 -0.95 -1.60 1.96
CA GLY A 52 -0.27 -0.52 2.67
C GLY A 52 1.06 -0.10 2.04
N ARG A 53 1.83 -1.04 1.47
CA ARG A 53 3.08 -0.76 0.73
C ARG A 53 2.84 -0.08 -0.61
N ASN A 54 1.75 -0.46 -1.29
CA ASN A 54 1.36 0.10 -2.58
C ASN A 54 0.42 1.30 -2.45
N SER A 55 0.06 1.67 -1.21
CA SER A 55 -0.65 2.91 -0.99
C SER A 55 0.31 4.02 -1.41
N VAL A 56 -0.08 4.76 -2.43
CA VAL A 56 0.51 6.05 -2.69
C VAL A 56 0.13 6.87 -1.47
N ARG A 57 1.01 6.90 -0.46
CA ARG A 57 1.04 8.05 0.43
C ARG A 57 1.16 9.21 -0.54
N GLN A 58 0.09 9.99 -0.68
CA GLN A 58 0.26 11.36 -1.13
C GLN A 58 1.32 11.87 -0.16
N GLN A 59 2.57 11.95 -0.63
CA GLN A 59 3.54 12.79 0.04
C GLN A 59 2.79 14.11 0.11
N GLU A 60 2.51 14.58 1.34
CA GLU A 60 2.02 15.93 1.52
C GLU A 60 2.91 16.78 0.63
N GLN A 61 2.31 17.39 -0.39
CA GLN A 61 3.03 18.28 -1.27
C GLN A 61 3.79 19.22 -0.33
N PRO A 62 5.13 19.25 -0.38
CA PRO A 62 5.87 20.07 0.55
C PRO A 62 5.32 21.49 0.39
N GLN A 63 4.69 22.02 1.44
CA GLN A 63 3.93 23.28 1.35
C GLN A 63 4.86 24.49 1.39
N SER A 64 6.05 24.32 1.99
CA SER A 64 7.07 25.34 2.06
C SER A 64 8.47 24.76 2.22
N ILE A 65 9.48 25.52 1.80
CA ILE A 65 10.89 25.29 2.11
C ILE A 65 11.28 26.26 3.22
N ARG A 66 11.84 25.73 4.31
CA ARG A 66 12.32 26.53 5.44
C ARG A 66 13.85 26.59 5.42
N ILE A 67 14.40 27.80 5.43
CA ILE A 67 15.85 28.06 5.53
C ILE A 67 16.16 28.45 6.96
N THR A 68 16.98 27.66 7.65
CA THR A 68 17.39 27.89 9.04
C THR A 68 18.91 28.05 9.13
N THR A 69 19.38 28.60 10.25
CA THR A 69 20.81 28.63 10.56
C THR A 69 21.26 27.32 11.20
N ASP A 70 22.45 26.84 10.88
CA ASP A 70 23.07 25.65 11.50
C ASP A 70 23.17 25.77 13.03
N SER A 71 23.32 27.00 13.54
CA SER A 71 23.42 27.31 14.97
C SER A 71 22.09 27.27 15.74
N ASN A 72 20.93 27.34 15.08
CA ASN A 72 19.63 27.17 15.71
C ASN A 72 18.54 26.74 14.70
N PRO A 73 18.14 25.46 14.68
CA PRO A 73 17.12 24.96 13.77
C PRO A 73 15.70 25.46 14.06
N ASP A 74 15.46 26.02 15.26
CA ASP A 74 14.16 26.61 15.62
C ASP A 74 14.00 28.05 15.09
N TYR A 75 15.09 28.68 14.63
CA TYR A 75 15.05 30.03 14.07
C TYR A 75 15.05 29.98 12.53
N THR A 76 13.93 30.40 11.95
CA THR A 76 13.72 30.42 10.49
C THR A 76 14.16 31.76 9.90
N LEU A 77 15.14 31.74 9.00
CA LEU A 77 15.59 32.92 8.24
C LEU A 77 14.61 33.28 7.13
N ALA A 78 14.06 32.27 6.45
CA ALA A 78 13.09 32.45 5.38
C ALA A 78 12.23 31.22 5.22
N GLU A 79 10.97 31.42 4.88
CA GLU A 79 10.03 30.37 4.49
C GLU A 79 9.50 30.70 3.09
N ILE A 80 9.74 29.79 2.14
CA ILE A 80 9.35 29.93 0.74
C ILE A 80 8.16 28.99 0.51
N PRO A 81 6.94 29.50 0.29
CA PRO A 81 5.80 28.65 -0.04
C PRO A 81 6.02 27.99 -1.40
N LEU A 82 5.66 26.71 -1.51
CA LEU A 82 5.70 25.94 -2.75
C LEU A 82 4.26 25.84 -3.28
N CYS A 83 4.04 26.36 -4.48
CA CYS A 83 2.74 26.41 -5.14
C CYS A 83 2.44 25.13 -5.93
#